data_AF-A0A3N5F4A8-F1
#
_entry.id   AF-A0A3N5F4A8-F1
#
_cell.length_a   1.000
_cell.length_b   1.000
_cell.length_c   1.000
_cell.angle_alpha   90.00
_cell.angle_beta   90.00
_cell.angle_gamma   90.00
#
_symmetry.space_group_name_H-M   'P 1'
#
loop_
_entity.id
_entity.type
_entity.pdbx_description
1 polymer ?
#
loop_
_entity_poly.entity_id
_entity_poly.type
_entity_poly.pdbx_seq_one_letter_code
_entity_poly.pdbx_strand_id
1 'polypeptide(L)' 'MQQLQIEAARTLFASTAETVDGITLKTGYENTSSFRKLFKKCTILPPSQYRKKFSHLF' A
#
# COMPACT_ATOMS: atom_id res chain seq x y z
N MET A 1 -2.96 7.70 -13.54
CA MET A 1 -2.70 6.26 -13.35
C MET A 1 -2.09 5.96 -11.97
N GLN A 2 -0.92 6.49 -11.62
CA GLN A 2 -0.20 6.12 -10.38
C GLN A 2 -0.92 6.47 -9.06
N GLN A 3 -1.62 7.62 -8.98
CA GLN A 3 -2.36 7.99 -7.77
C GLN A 3 -3.53 7.05 -7.46
N LEU A 4 -4.26 6.60 -8.49
CA LEU A 4 -5.38 5.66 -8.35
C LEU A 4 -4.90 4.31 -7.80
N GLN A 5 -3.73 3.84 -8.26
CA GLN A 5 -3.12 2.61 -7.77
C GLN A 5 -2.73 2.71 -6.29
N ILE A 6 -2.22 3.87 -5.86
CA ILE A 6 -1.88 4.13 -4.45
C ILE A 6 -3.13 4.22 -3.58
N GLU A 7 -4.24 4.73 -4.11
CA GLU A 7 -5.53 4.75 -3.41
C GLU A 7 -6.09 3.35 -3.20
N ALA A 8 -6.11 2.53 -4.25
CA ALA A 8 -6.47 1.12 -4.13
C ALA A 8 -5.58 0.38 -3.11
N ALA A 9 -4.27 0.65 -3.12
CA ALA A 9 -3.35 0.07 -2.15
C ALA A 9 -3.66 0.49 -0.71
N ARG A 10 -3.97 1.77 -0.47
CA ARG A 10 -4.35 2.29 0.86
C ARG A 10 -5.58 1.55 1.40
N THR A 11 -6.60 1.41 0.56
CA THR A 11 -7.83 0.69 0.92
C THR A 11 -7.52 -0.76 1.26
N LEU A 12 -6.73 -1.46 0.43
CA LEU A 12 -6.33 -2.85 0.68
C LEU A 12 -5.52 -3.02 1.97
N PHE A 13 -4.62 -2.08 2.30
CA PHE A 13 -3.86 -2.14 3.54
C PHE A 13 -4.71 -1.94 4.78
N ALA A 14 -5.79 -1.15 4.67
CA ALA A 14 -6.73 -0.90 5.76
C ALA A 14 -7.78 -2.02 5.91
N SER A 15 -8.24 -2.61 4.80
CA SER A 15 -9.34 -3.59 4.80
C SER A 15 -8.91 -5.05 4.78
N THR A 16 -7.65 -5.36 4.46
CA THR A 16 -7.18 -6.75 4.30
C THR A 16 -5.92 -7.06 5.10
N ALA A 17 -5.70 -8.34 5.37
CA ALA A 17 -4.46 -8.89 5.95
C ALA A 17 -3.38 -9.26 4.91
N GLU A 18 -3.57 -8.95 3.62
CA GLU A 18 -2.67 -9.38 2.53
C GLU A 18 -1.25 -8.82 2.64
N THR A 19 -0.22 -9.56 2.23
CA THR A 19 1.15 -9.04 2.32
C THR A 19 1.37 -7.81 1.44
N VAL A 20 2.37 -7.00 1.76
CA VAL A 20 2.76 -5.82 0.95
C VAL A 20 3.02 -6.25 -0.50
N ASP A 21 3.67 -7.40 -0.70
CA ASP A 21 3.94 -7.95 -2.04
C ASP A 21 2.66 -8.37 -2.77
N GLY A 22 1.70 -8.99 -2.09
CA GLY A 22 0.39 -9.31 -2.68
C GLY A 22 -0.39 -8.07 -3.14
N ILE A 23 -0.42 -7.02 -2.30
CA ILE A 23 -1.07 -5.74 -2.63
C ILE A 23 -0.33 -5.02 -3.77
N THR A 24 1.01 -5.10 -3.79
CA THR A 24 1.84 -4.54 -4.87
C THR A 24 1.50 -5.20 -6.21
N LEU A 25 1.39 -6.53 -6.24
CA LEU A 25 1.03 -7.28 -7.43
C LEU A 25 -0.39 -6.93 -7.91
N LYS A 26 -1.36 -6.85 -6.99
CA LYS A 26 -2.76 -6.48 -7.29
C LYS A 26 -2.93 -5.07 -7.81
N THR A 27 -2.05 -4.15 -7.41
CA THR A 27 -2.09 -2.75 -7.85
C THR A 27 -1.39 -2.53 -9.19
N GLY A 28 -0.82 -3.58 -9.78
CA GLY A 28 -0.18 -3.54 -11.10
C GLY A 28 1.27 -3.05 -11.05
N TYR A 29 1.92 -3.12 -9.89
CA TYR A 29 3.35 -2.85 -9.77
C TYR A 29 4.14 -4.16 -9.84
N GLU A 30 5.07 -4.23 -10.79
CA GLU A 30 6.00 -5.37 -10.91
C GLU A 30 7.10 -5.35 -9.85
N ASN A 31 7.41 -4.16 -9.29
CA ASN A 31 8.49 -4.00 -8.33
C ASN A 31 8.04 -3.34 -7.03
N THR A 32 8.07 -4.12 -5.95
CA THR A 32 7.75 -3.69 -4.58
C THR A 32 8.63 -2.52 -4.11
N SER A 33 9.86 -2.38 -4.59
CA SER A 33 10.76 -1.29 -4.21
C SER A 33 10.29 0.07 -4.75
N SER A 34 9.86 0.11 -6.01
CA SER A 34 9.29 1.32 -6.63
C SER A 34 7.97 1.69 -5.97
N PHE A 35 7.12 0.69 -5.72
CA PHE A 35 5.87 0.86 -4.99
C PHE A 35 6.10 1.44 -3.59
N ARG A 36 7.01 0.87 -2.79
CA ARG A 36 7.32 1.36 -1.43
C ARG A 36 7.77 2.82 -1.43
N LYS A 37 8.62 3.23 -2.38
CA LYS A 37 9.08 4.63 -2.52
C LYS A 37 7.91 5.55 -2.83
N LEU A 38 7.08 5.20 -3.80
CA LEU A 38 5.92 6.01 -4.19
C LEU A 38 4.88 6.07 -3.07
N PHE A 39 4.57 4.93 -2.43
CA PHE A 39 3.63 4.84 -1.33
C PHE A 39 4.05 5.67 -0.14
N LYS A 40 5.34 5.62 0.25
CA LYS A 40 5.88 6.49 1.30
C LYS A 40 5.82 7.96 0.90
N LYS A 41 6.05 8.30 -0.36
CA LYS A 41 5.92 9.68 -0.86
C LYS A 41 4.48 10.20 -0.76
N CYS A 42 3.49 9.35 -1.03
CA CYS A 42 2.08 9.72 -1.00
C CYS A 42 1.45 9.70 0.40
N THR A 43 1.83 8.76 1.25
CA THR A 43 1.19 8.55 2.57
C THR A 43 2.05 9.01 3.74
N ILE A 44 3.28 9.50 3.46
CA ILE A 44 4.33 9.84 4.44
C ILE A 44 4.81 8.63 5.26
N LEU A 45 4.21 7.45 5.08
CA LEU A 45 4.47 6.23 5.83
C LEU A 45 4.86 5.07 4.91
N PRO A 46 5.78 4.19 5.33
CA PRO A 46 5.98 2.90 4.66
C PRO A 46 4.72 2.03 4.74
N PRO A 47 4.47 1.15 3.74
CA PRO A 47 3.30 0.26 3.74
C PRO A 47 3.12 -0.56 5.02
N SER A 48 4.21 -1.05 5.60
CA SER A 48 4.20 -1.83 6.85
C SER A 48 3.75 -1.01 8.06
N GLN A 49 4.17 0.26 8.15
CA GLN A 49 3.74 1.17 9.20
C GLN A 49 2.31 1.66 8.97
N TYR A 50 1.95 1.95 7.72
CA TYR A 50 0.59 2.31 7.35
C TYR A 50 -0.38 1.21 7.76
N ARG A 51 -0.09 -0.06 7.42
CA ARG A 51 -0.86 -1.20 7.92
C ARG A 51 -0.98 -1.18 9.44
N LYS A 52 0.12 -1.14 10.20
CA LYS A 52 0.04 -1.17 11.67
C LYS A 52 -0.80 -0.03 12.26
N LYS A 53 -0.74 1.15 11.64
CA LYS A 53 -1.49 2.32 12.09
C LYS A 53 -2.98 2.22 11.77
N PHE A 54 -3.33 1.63 10.63
CA PHE A 54 -4.70 1.56 10.12
C PHE A 54 -5.37 0.19 10.27
N SER A 55 -4.65 -0.86 10.69
CA SER A 55 -5.19 -2.21 10.92
C SER A 55 -6.11 -2.31 12.13
N HIS A 56 -6.20 -1.25 12.94
CA HIS A 56 -7.12 -1.12 14.07
C HIS A 56 -8.34 -0.24 13.73
N LEU A 57 -8.36 0.37 12.54
CA LEU A 57 -9.38 1.36 12.17
C LEU A 57 -10.63 0.73 11.55
N PHE A 58 -10.64 -0.59 11.37
CA PHE A 58 -11.74 -1.42 10.88
C PHE A 58 -11.77 -2.70 11.71
#